data_AF-G0N1I1-F1
#
_entry.id   AF-G0N1I1-F1
#
_cell.length_a   1.000
_cell.length_b   1.000
_cell.length_c   1.000
_cell.angle_alpha   90.00
_cell.angle_beta   90.00
_cell.angle_gamma   90.00
#
_symmetry.space_group_name_H-M   'P 1'
#
loop_
_entity.id
_entity.type
_entity.pdbx_description
1 polymer ?
#
loop_
_entity_poly.entity_id
_entity_poly.type
_entity_poly.pdbx_seq_one_letter_code
_entity_poly.pdbx_strand_id
1 'polypeptide(L)'
;MRRIPVRAGIQNFEHFEIAKICFEEVTVDDVMKVKENFLNSPSTIKHLQLFFHRFPNQDHLIESFGQPYRNTDNFFIAQQKSWFFRRPDNHVLFIDLSGNFLVFNIKSLDDVPQGAAVIG
;
A
#
# COMPACT_ATOMS: atom_id res chain seq x y z
N MET A 1 15.90 -7.30 14.73
CA MET A 1 16.13 -8.32 13.68
C MET A 1 16.49 -7.60 12.38
N ARG A 2 17.62 -7.90 11.75
CA ARG A 2 18.08 -7.23 10.52
C ARG A 2 17.30 -7.82 9.33
N ARG A 3 16.67 -6.96 8.51
CA ARG A 3 16.03 -7.39 7.25
C ARG A 3 17.10 -7.40 6.15
N ILE A 4 17.08 -8.42 5.30
CA ILE A 4 18.00 -8.53 4.16
C ILE A 4 17.22 -8.16 2.90
N PRO A 5 17.65 -7.15 2.13
CA PRO A 5 16.95 -6.74 0.92
C PRO A 5 17.10 -7.79 -0.19
N VAL A 6 16.02 -8.04 -0.92
CA VAL A 6 16.00 -8.93 -2.09
C VAL A 6 16.33 -8.15 -3.36
N ARG A 7 16.92 -8.85 -4.33
CA ARG A 7 17.13 -8.38 -5.72
C ARG A 7 16.26 -9.18 -6.67
N ALA A 8 14.95 -9.01 -6.54
CA ALA A 8 13.93 -9.67 -7.36
C ALA A 8 12.93 -8.63 -7.87
N GLY A 9 12.21 -8.92 -8.96
CA GLY A 9 11.10 -8.06 -9.39
C GLY A 9 9.88 -8.22 -8.47
N ILE A 10 9.12 -7.15 -8.27
CA ILE A 10 7.93 -7.16 -7.41
C ILE A 10 6.89 -8.20 -7.86
N GLN A 11 6.82 -8.47 -9.17
CA GLN A 11 5.92 -9.45 -9.77
C GLN A 11 6.15 -10.88 -9.26
N ASN A 12 7.36 -11.20 -8.81
CA ASN A 12 7.68 -12.52 -8.27
C ASN A 12 6.91 -12.84 -6.98
N PHE A 13 6.25 -11.85 -6.38
CA PHE A 13 5.55 -11.97 -5.11
C PHE A 13 4.03 -11.80 -5.22
N GLU A 14 3.50 -11.63 -6.43
CA GLU A 14 2.08 -11.36 -6.65
C GLU A 14 1.16 -12.50 -6.24
N HIS A 15 1.68 -13.73 -6.21
CA HIS A 15 0.93 -14.96 -5.88
C HIS A 15 0.81 -15.23 -4.38
N PHE A 16 1.57 -14.52 -3.54
CA PHE A 16 1.47 -14.72 -2.09
C PHE A 16 0.18 -14.11 -1.56
N GLU A 17 -0.49 -14.89 -0.72
CA GLU A 17 -1.65 -14.42 0.05
C GLU A 17 -1.20 -13.42 1.12
N ILE A 18 -0.15 -13.78 1.87
CA ILE A 18 0.43 -12.95 2.92
C ILE A 18 1.95 -12.93 2.75
N ALA A 19 2.55 -11.75 2.61
CA ALA A 19 3.99 -11.62 2.49
C ALA A 19 4.55 -10.37 3.18
N LYS A 20 5.80 -10.48 3.64
CA LYS A 20 6.61 -9.37 4.14
C LYS A 20 7.96 -9.41 3.46
N ILE A 21 8.31 -8.35 2.73
CA ILE A 21 9.47 -8.35 1.83
C ILE A 21 10.28 -7.09 2.09
N CYS A 22 11.60 -7.22 2.06
CA CYS A 22 12.50 -6.09 2.12
C CYS A 22 13.16 -5.91 0.77
N PHE A 23 13.05 -4.73 0.18
CA PHE A 23 13.76 -4.33 -1.04
C PHE A 23 14.87 -3.34 -0.69
N GLU A 24 15.87 -3.24 -1.55
CA GLU A 24 16.83 -2.13 -1.44
C GLU A 24 16.13 -0.82 -1.82
N GLU A 25 15.38 -0.85 -2.91
CA GLU A 25 14.66 0.29 -3.44
C GLU A 25 13.29 -0.15 -3.97
N VAL A 26 12.29 0.70 -3.76
CA VAL A 26 10.94 0.56 -4.33
C VAL A 26 10.69 1.75 -5.23
N THR A 27 10.09 1.52 -6.39
CA THR A 27 9.68 2.56 -7.33
C THR A 27 8.17 2.77 -7.30
N VAL A 28 7.71 3.91 -7.83
CA VAL A 28 6.27 4.16 -8.01
C VAL A 28 5.62 3.09 -8.88
N ASP A 29 6.30 2.66 -9.94
CA ASP A 29 5.82 1.59 -10.82
C ASP A 29 5.61 0.27 -10.09
N ASP A 30 6.47 -0.06 -9.12
CA ASP A 30 6.28 -1.25 -8.28
C ASP A 30 5.00 -1.14 -7.44
N VAL A 31 4.75 0.03 -6.84
CA VAL A 31 3.53 0.30 -6.08
C VAL A 31 2.29 0.22 -6.98
N MET A 32 2.37 0.75 -8.20
CA MET A 32 1.28 0.68 -9.18
C MET A 32 0.97 -0.77 -9.56
N LYS A 33 1.98 -1.60 -9.84
CA LYS A 33 1.80 -3.02 -10.16
C LYS A 33 1.13 -3.78 -9.02
N VAL A 34 1.59 -3.55 -7.78
CA VAL A 34 0.98 -4.18 -6.60
C VAL A 34 -0.47 -3.72 -6.43
N LYS A 35 -0.74 -2.41 -6.60
CA LYS A 35 -2.11 -1.89 -6.54
C LYS A 35 -3.02 -2.62 -7.54
N GLU A 36 -2.62 -2.69 -8.81
CA GLU A 36 -3.42 -3.37 -9.83
C GLU A 36 -3.62 -4.86 -9.54
N ASN A 37 -2.59 -5.56 -9.03
CA ASN A 37 -2.72 -6.95 -8.61
C ASN A 37 -3.74 -7.12 -7.47
N PHE A 38 -3.76 -6.23 -6.48
CA PHE A 38 -4.72 -6.29 -5.38
C PHE A 38 -6.15 -5.95 -5.83
N LEU A 39 -6.33 -5.02 -6.76
CA LEU A 39 -7.65 -4.67 -7.31
C LEU A 39 -8.26 -5.81 -8.12
N ASN A 40 -7.44 -6.57 -8.86
CA ASN A 40 -7.87 -7.68 -9.70
C ASN A 40 -7.86 -9.05 -9.00
N SER A 41 -7.33 -9.13 -7.78
CA SER A 41 -7.29 -10.37 -6.99
C SER A 41 -8.70 -10.75 -6.51
N PRO A 42 -9.07 -12.05 -6.51
CA PRO A 42 -10.32 -12.49 -5.90
C PRO A 42 -10.24 -12.58 -4.36
N SER A 43 -9.03 -12.56 -3.79
CA SER A 43 -8.87 -12.68 -2.33
C SER A 43 -9.36 -11.45 -1.56
N THR A 44 -9.96 -11.72 -0.39
CA THR A 44 -10.37 -10.72 0.61
C THR A 44 -9.44 -10.65 1.81
N ILE A 45 -8.45 -11.54 1.92
CA ILE A 45 -7.50 -11.61 3.05
C ILE A 45 -6.06 -11.25 2.66
N LYS A 46 -5.84 -10.88 1.39
CA LYS A 46 -4.51 -10.60 0.85
C LYS A 46 -3.82 -9.48 1.61
N HIS A 47 -2.57 -9.67 1.95
CA HIS A 47 -1.75 -8.72 2.72
C HIS A 47 -0.30 -8.73 2.26
N LEU A 48 0.23 -7.56 1.91
CA LEU A 48 1.63 -7.38 1.56
C LEU A 48 2.23 -6.22 2.34
N GLN A 49 3.34 -6.48 3.00
CA GLN A 49 4.15 -5.44 3.64
C GLN A 49 5.51 -5.33 2.92
N LEU A 50 5.78 -4.18 2.34
CA LEU A 50 7.04 -3.87 1.68
C LEU A 50 7.88 -2.96 2.55
N PHE A 51 9.07 -3.40 2.91
CA PHE A 51 10.11 -2.58 3.52
C PHE A 51 11.10 -2.16 2.45
N PHE A 52 11.66 -0.97 2.57
CA PHE A 52 12.67 -0.47 1.63
C PHE A 52 13.73 0.37 2.32
N HIS A 53 14.93 0.45 1.73
CA HIS A 53 15.93 1.43 2.15
C HIS A 53 15.74 2.76 1.43
N ARG A 54 15.28 2.72 0.17
CA ARG A 54 15.05 3.91 -0.66
C ARG A 54 13.69 3.85 -1.36
N PHE A 55 13.02 5.00 -1.42
CA PHE A 55 11.84 5.19 -2.26
C PHE A 55 11.89 6.60 -2.86
N PRO A 56 12.64 6.77 -3.98
CA PRO A 56 12.74 8.07 -4.63
C PRO A 56 11.38 8.50 -5.20
N ASN A 57 11.16 9.81 -5.26
CA ASN A 57 9.99 10.43 -5.89
C ASN A 57 8.64 9.96 -5.31
N GLN A 58 8.58 9.73 -4.00
CA GLN A 58 7.35 9.36 -3.30
C GLN A 58 6.18 10.33 -3.57
N ASP A 59 6.45 11.60 -3.83
CA ASP A 59 5.42 12.60 -4.10
C ASP A 59 4.66 12.34 -5.41
N HIS A 60 5.25 11.60 -6.36
CA HIS A 60 4.54 11.14 -7.56
C HIS A 60 3.39 10.16 -7.22
N LEU A 61 3.40 9.53 -6.04
CA LEU A 61 2.22 8.78 -5.57
C LEU A 61 1.04 9.71 -5.32
N ILE A 62 1.26 10.94 -4.86
CA ILE A 62 0.15 11.90 -4.66
C ILE A 62 -0.42 12.32 -6.01
N GLU A 63 0.43 12.50 -7.02
CA GLU A 63 -0.03 12.77 -8.39
C GLU A 63 -0.81 11.59 -8.97
N SER A 64 -0.37 10.36 -8.69
CA SER A 64 -0.97 9.13 -9.23
C SER A 64 -2.23 8.68 -8.49
N PHE A 65 -2.28 8.86 -7.17
CA PHE A 65 -3.34 8.36 -6.29
C PHE A 65 -4.27 9.47 -5.78
N GLY A 66 -3.91 10.73 -5.98
CA GLY A 66 -4.60 11.86 -5.36
C GLY A 66 -4.18 12.07 -3.91
N GLN A 67 -4.90 12.99 -3.24
CA GLN A 67 -4.58 13.38 -1.87
C GLN A 67 -4.80 12.21 -0.90
N PRO A 68 -3.79 11.84 -0.09
CA PRO A 68 -3.96 10.80 0.91
C PRO A 68 -4.87 11.27 2.05
N TYR A 69 -5.56 10.31 2.66
CA TYR A 69 -6.07 10.50 4.00
C TYR A 69 -4.90 10.58 4.98
N ARG A 70 -4.94 11.58 5.86
CA ARG A 70 -3.98 11.77 6.95
C ARG A 70 -4.75 11.81 8.25
N ASN A 71 -4.41 10.92 9.17
CA ASN A 71 -4.99 10.97 10.51
C ASN A 71 -4.35 12.12 11.29
N THR A 72 -5.11 13.19 11.50
CA THR A 72 -4.67 14.39 12.21
C THR A 72 -4.71 14.26 13.72
N ASP A 73 -5.40 13.24 14.24
CA ASP A 73 -5.68 13.12 15.68
C ASP A 73 -4.53 12.47 16.45
N ASN A 74 -3.52 11.95 15.75
CA ASN A 74 -2.33 11.36 16.37
C ASN A 74 -1.04 11.92 15.76
N PHE A 75 -0.32 12.74 16.55
CA PHE A 75 0.95 13.37 16.16
C PHE A 75 2.02 12.38 15.69
N PHE A 76 2.03 11.14 16.20
CA PHE A 76 3.00 10.12 15.78
C PHE A 76 2.64 9.48 14.43
N ILE A 77 1.38 9.63 13.98
CA ILE A 77 0.83 9.05 12.76
C ILE A 77 0.58 10.14 11.70
N ALA A 78 0.80 11.43 12.01
CA ALA A 78 0.54 12.55 11.11
C ALA A 78 1.33 12.53 9.78
N GLN A 79 2.39 11.71 9.69
CA GLN A 79 3.15 11.51 8.44
C GLN A 79 2.66 10.31 7.60
N GLN A 80 1.74 9.52 8.14
CA GLN A 80 1.15 8.38 7.45
C GLN A 80 0.28 8.90 6.29
N LYS A 81 0.55 8.39 5.09
CA LYS A 81 -0.25 8.67 3.90
C LYS A 81 -1.04 7.40 3.57
N SER A 82 -2.36 7.45 3.70
CA SER A 82 -3.22 6.31 3.43
C SER A 82 -4.15 6.60 2.25
N TRP A 83 -4.36 5.59 1.39
CA TRP A 83 -5.28 5.63 0.27
C TRP A 83 -6.21 4.42 0.31
N PHE A 84 -7.44 4.62 -0.14
CA PHE A 84 -8.48 3.60 -0.19
C PHE A 84 -9.00 3.51 -1.62
N PHE A 85 -8.85 2.36 -2.25
CA PHE A 85 -9.32 2.12 -3.61
C PHE A 85 -10.52 1.16 -3.60
N ARG A 86 -11.59 1.56 -4.27
CA ARG A 86 -12.82 0.81 -4.44
C ARG A 86 -12.52 -0.51 -5.16
N ARG A 87 -13.07 -1.60 -4.64
CA ARG A 87 -13.18 -2.87 -5.36
C ARG A 87 -14.63 -3.11 -5.79
N PRO A 88 -14.87 -4.01 -6.76
CA PRO A 88 -16.24 -4.32 -7.22
C PRO A 88 -17.10 -5.02 -6.16
N ASP A 89 -16.50 -5.55 -5.10
CA ASP A 89 -17.18 -6.11 -3.94
C ASP A 89 -17.34 -5.07 -2.80
N ASN A 90 -17.74 -5.53 -1.61
CA ASN A 90 -17.86 -4.68 -0.41
C ASN A 90 -16.52 -4.45 0.31
N HIS A 91 -15.41 -4.51 -0.43
CA HIS A 91 -14.08 -4.29 0.12
C HIS A 91 -13.40 -3.08 -0.53
N VAL A 92 -12.30 -2.67 0.08
CA VAL A 92 -11.36 -1.69 -0.46
C VAL A 92 -9.95 -2.24 -0.40
N LEU A 93 -9.12 -1.83 -1.36
CA LEU A 93 -7.68 -1.91 -1.21
C LEU A 93 -7.22 -0.72 -0.37
N PHE A 94 -6.63 -1.02 0.78
CA PHE A 94 -5.92 -0.06 1.62
C PHE A 94 -4.44 -0.07 1.27
N ILE A 95 -3.92 1.10 0.89
CA ILE A 95 -2.48 1.34 0.72
C ILE A 95 -2.05 2.35 1.77
N ASP A 96 -1.01 2.00 2.52
CA ASP A 96 -0.49 2.85 3.57
C ASP A 96 1.01 3.00 3.46
N LEU A 97 1.47 4.25 3.48
CA LEU A 97 2.87 4.61 3.43
C LEU A 97 3.28 5.31 4.72
N SER A 98 4.21 4.68 5.43
CA SER A 98 4.74 5.17 6.70
C SER A 98 6.24 4.90 6.80
N GLY A 99 7.02 5.96 6.99
CA GLY A 99 8.48 5.88 7.10
C GLY A 99 9.10 5.13 5.92
N ASN A 100 9.63 3.94 6.20
CA ASN A 100 10.34 3.10 5.22
C ASN A 100 9.56 1.83 4.82
N PHE A 101 8.24 1.85 4.95
CA PHE A 101 7.41 0.73 4.53
C PHE A 101 6.08 1.14 3.91
N LEU A 102 5.59 0.23 3.06
CA LEU A 102 4.25 0.23 2.50
C LEU A 102 3.48 -0.98 3.02
N VAL A 103 2.19 -0.79 3.30
CA VAL A 103 1.23 -1.86 3.54
C VAL A 103 0.18 -1.82 2.46
N PHE A 104 -0.10 -2.99 1.88
CA PHE A 104 -1.24 -3.24 1.01
C PHE A 104 -2.07 -4.30 1.67
N ASN A 105 -3.33 -4.03 1.94
CA ASN A 105 -4.25 -5.08 2.37
C ASN A 105 -5.67 -4.78 1.96
N ILE A 106 -6.47 -5.84 1.90
CA ILE A 106 -7.90 -5.71 1.67
C ILE A 106 -8.60 -5.48 3.01
N LYS A 107 -9.55 -4.54 3.04
CA LYS A 107 -10.37 -4.22 4.21
C LYS A 107 -11.85 -4.18 3.82
N SER A 108 -12.75 -4.34 4.79
CA SER A 108 -14.16 -4.04 4.55
C SER A 108 -14.31 -2.58 4.18
N LEU A 109 -15.28 -2.27 3.32
CA LEU A 109 -15.67 -0.90 3.06
C LEU A 109 -16.10 -0.17 4.35
N ASP A 110 -16.70 -0.90 5.29
CA ASP A 110 -17.14 -0.37 6.58
C ASP A 110 -15.96 0.04 7.50
N ASP A 111 -14.75 -0.46 7.22
CA ASP A 111 -13.53 -0.12 7.98
C ASP A 111 -12.86 1.17 7.47
N VAL A 112 -13.42 1.80 6.42
CA VAL A 112 -12.88 3.07 5.89
C VAL A 112 -13.20 4.20 6.89
N PRO A 113 -12.19 4.94 7.37
CA PRO A 113 -12.40 6.05 8.29
C PRO A 113 -13.33 7.12 7.70
N GLN A 114 -14.16 7.72 8.55
CA GLN A 114 -14.96 8.87 8.15
C GLN A 114 -14.05 10.00 7.65
N GLY A 115 -14.40 10.58 6.50
CA GLY A 115 -13.63 11.66 5.87
C GLY A 115 -12.48 11.18 4.97
N ALA A 116 -12.18 9.87 4.92
CA ALA A 116 -11.30 9.32 3.91
C ALA A 116 -12.00 9.25 2.55
N ALA A 117 -11.29 9.63 1.48
CA ALA A 117 -11.78 9.45 0.13
C ALA A 117 -11.63 7.97 -0.29
N VAL A 118 -12.68 7.41 -0.89
CA VAL A 118 -12.64 6.11 -1.58
C VAL A 118 -12.53 6.38 -3.08
N ILE A 119 -11.40 6.01 -3.67
CA ILE A 119 -11.05 6.26 -5.07
C ILE A 119 -11.50 5.06 -5.91
N GLY A 120 -12.27 5.26 -6.97
CA GLY A 120 -12.80 4.19 -7.82
C GLY A 120 -12.93 4.61 -9.27
#